data_AF-A0AAE9JTU6-F1
#
_entry.id   AF-A0AAE9JTU6-F1
#
_cell.length_a   1.000
_cell.length_b   1.000
_cell.length_c   1.000
_cell.angle_alpha   90.00
_cell.angle_beta   90.00
_cell.angle_gamma   90.00
#
_symmetry.space_group_name_H-M   'P 1'
#
loop_
_entity.id
_entity.type
_entity.pdbx_description
1 polymer ?
#
loop_
_entity_poly.entity_id
_entity_poly.type
_entity_poly.pdbx_seq_one_letter_code
_entity_poly.pdbx_strand_id
1 'polypeptide(L)'
;MANTVRISSIRTENFPRGNRPLNVGFGTNFAVVRGDNGSGKTTLIKAVAFAALDKDLPIIGLENSTVAVSFRKNGVETTFKRTTKRSISRFSINDGRVQKRTYQTRLHGFIKAEHLKFCLDYNHPKRLDMSNPSHLLKVVKECIGENENQRDLARFVSSISTGANRHYNNATRATGHAVNQMNIRYSHPTGQLVMTGPHDVQSISLSHTEKEMMNLFVRIALCEVVHNSMLMMDGYGALLDATVEPQVRRACQLKTAGGFQIILMGSRVEAPEIIAL
;
A
#
# COMPACT_ATOMS: atom_id res chain seq x y z
N MET A 1 -23.35 -3.34 -3.67
CA MET A 1 -22.33 -2.75 -4.58
C MET A 1 -21.05 -2.53 -3.80
N ALA A 2 -19.90 -2.99 -4.28
CA ALA A 2 -18.62 -2.76 -3.60
C ALA A 2 -18.30 -1.26 -3.62
N ASN A 3 -17.95 -0.67 -2.47
CA ASN A 3 -17.45 0.70 -2.39
C ASN A 3 -16.08 0.75 -3.06
N THR A 4 -16.03 1.01 -4.37
CA THR A 4 -14.76 1.14 -5.09
C THR A 4 -14.22 2.54 -4.86
N VAL A 5 -13.16 2.65 -4.07
CA VAL A 5 -12.37 3.88 -3.90
C VAL A 5 -11.04 3.71 -4.61
N ARG A 6 -10.68 4.67 -5.46
CA ARG A 6 -9.38 4.73 -6.13
C ARG A 6 -8.85 6.15 -6.18
N ILE A 7 -7.55 6.32 -6.18
CA ILE A 7 -6.89 7.59 -6.53
C ILE A 7 -7.05 7.79 -8.04
N SER A 8 -7.57 8.95 -8.45
CA SER A 8 -7.67 9.37 -9.84
C SER A 8 -6.56 10.33 -10.24
N SER A 9 -6.05 11.15 -9.32
CA SER A 9 -4.88 11.98 -9.59
C SER A 9 -4.12 12.41 -8.34
N ILE A 10 -2.83 12.66 -8.50
CA ILE A 10 -1.95 13.28 -7.50
C ILE A 10 -1.34 14.52 -8.15
N ARG A 11 -1.45 15.66 -7.47
CA ARG A 11 -0.85 16.93 -7.88
C ARG A 11 0.03 17.47 -6.77
N THR A 12 1.22 17.91 -7.10
CA THR A 12 2.13 18.52 -6.14
C THR A 12 2.67 19.83 -6.66
N GLU A 13 2.90 20.78 -5.76
CA GLU A 13 3.63 22.01 -6.02
C GLU A 13 4.65 22.19 -4.91
N ASN A 14 5.92 22.33 -5.27
CA ASN A 14 7.00 22.56 -4.31
C ASN A 14 7.03 21.49 -3.18
N PHE A 15 6.78 20.22 -3.52
CA PHE A 15 6.70 19.10 -2.56
C PHE A 15 7.64 17.94 -2.93
N PRO A 16 8.57 17.56 -2.04
CA PRO A 16 9.08 18.39 -0.95
C PRO A 16 9.60 19.74 -1.46
N ARG A 17 9.82 20.69 -0.55
CA ARG A 17 10.30 22.03 -0.89
C ARG A 17 11.49 21.96 -1.87
N GLY A 18 11.42 22.74 -2.95
CA GLY A 18 12.39 22.81 -4.04
C GLY A 18 12.08 21.90 -5.22
N ASN A 19 11.16 20.94 -5.08
CA ASN A 19 10.84 20.03 -6.18
C ASN A 19 9.92 20.66 -7.22
N ARG A 20 10.14 20.25 -8.48
CA ARG A 20 9.26 20.56 -9.60
C ARG A 20 7.84 20.02 -9.31
N PRO A 21 6.80 20.71 -9.80
CA PRO A 21 5.44 20.18 -9.74
C PRO A 21 5.36 18.80 -10.37
N LEU A 22 4.56 17.91 -9.80
CA LEU A 22 4.20 16.62 -10.38
C LEU A 22 2.70 16.57 -10.57
N ASN A 23 2.23 16.28 -11.79
CA ASN A 23 0.82 16.04 -12.08
C ASN A 23 0.64 14.65 -12.68
N VAL A 24 0.04 13.76 -11.90
CA VAL A 24 -0.12 12.35 -12.30
C VAL A 24 -1.58 11.96 -12.26
N GLY A 25 -2.10 11.48 -13.39
CA GLY A 25 -3.46 10.93 -13.50
C GLY A 25 -3.44 9.41 -13.59
N PHE A 26 -4.36 8.75 -12.90
CA PHE A 26 -4.52 7.30 -12.88
C PHE A 26 -5.82 6.90 -13.59
N GLY A 27 -5.69 6.42 -14.83
CA GLY A 27 -6.81 5.93 -15.64
C GLY A 27 -7.27 4.51 -15.27
N THR A 28 -6.41 3.73 -14.60
CA THR A 28 -6.59 2.30 -14.36
C THR A 28 -6.49 1.96 -12.88
N ASN A 29 -6.97 0.76 -12.52
CA ASN A 29 -6.80 0.21 -11.18
C ASN A 29 -5.46 -0.52 -11.02
N PHE A 30 -4.80 -0.93 -12.11
CA PHE A 30 -3.44 -1.45 -12.07
C PHE A 30 -2.54 -0.55 -12.90
N ALA A 31 -1.54 0.05 -12.26
CA ALA A 31 -0.63 0.97 -12.91
C ALA A 31 0.81 0.78 -12.44
N VAL A 32 1.75 1.07 -13.34
CA VAL A 32 3.17 1.17 -12.99
C VAL A 32 3.65 2.58 -13.32
N VAL A 33 4.34 3.23 -12.39
CA VAL A 33 5.02 4.51 -12.62
C VAL A 33 6.50 4.23 -12.78
N ARG A 34 7.04 4.50 -13.97
CA ARG A 34 8.46 4.33 -14.29
C ARG A 34 9.17 5.68 -14.33
N GLY A 35 10.49 5.63 -14.34
CA GLY A 35 11.35 6.80 -14.41
C GLY A 35 12.69 6.54 -13.71
N ASP A 36 13.69 7.35 -14.05
CA ASP A 36 15.05 7.20 -13.53
C ASP A 36 15.14 7.48 -12.01
N ASN A 37 16.29 7.18 -11.41
CA ASN A 37 16.56 7.59 -10.04
C ASN A 37 16.46 9.12 -9.91
N GLY A 38 15.75 9.60 -8.89
CA GLY A 38 15.50 11.05 -8.70
C GLY A 38 14.27 11.61 -9.43
N SER A 39 13.56 10.83 -10.24
CA SER A 39 12.34 11.26 -10.97
C SER A 39 11.11 11.60 -10.10
N GLY A 40 11.18 11.41 -8.77
CA GLY A 40 10.07 11.75 -7.87
C GLY A 40 9.02 10.65 -7.68
N LYS A 41 9.28 9.40 -8.09
CA LYS A 41 8.39 8.25 -7.84
C LYS A 41 7.98 8.10 -6.36
N THR A 42 8.97 8.05 -5.46
CA THR A 42 8.75 8.04 -4.01
C THR A 42 7.97 9.28 -3.52
N THR A 43 8.16 10.43 -4.19
CA THR A 43 7.47 11.68 -3.87
C THR A 43 5.96 11.55 -4.06
N LEU A 44 5.50 10.78 -5.05
CA LEU A 44 4.06 10.55 -5.26
C LEU A 44 3.42 9.83 -4.08
N ILE A 45 4.06 8.76 -3.57
CA ILE A 45 3.54 8.03 -2.41
C ILE A 45 3.61 8.91 -1.15
N LYS A 46 4.71 9.65 -0.97
CA LYS A 46 4.85 10.65 0.11
C LYS A 46 3.75 11.72 0.04
N ALA A 47 3.32 12.11 -1.15
CA ALA A 47 2.27 13.11 -1.34
C ALA A 47 0.90 12.57 -0.86
N VAL A 48 0.55 11.33 -1.21
CA VAL A 48 -0.67 10.68 -0.69
C VAL A 48 -0.65 10.62 0.82
N ALA A 49 0.46 10.18 1.38
CA ALA A 49 0.65 10.17 2.83
C ALA A 49 0.59 11.57 3.44
N PHE A 50 1.13 12.60 2.80
CA PHE A 50 1.06 13.97 3.31
C PHE A 50 -0.36 14.52 3.31
N ALA A 51 -1.14 14.22 2.26
CA ALA A 51 -2.54 14.59 2.22
C ALA A 51 -3.35 13.84 3.29
N ALA A 52 -2.97 12.62 3.66
CA ALA A 52 -3.77 11.73 4.49
C ALA A 52 -3.31 11.56 5.96
N LEU A 53 -2.02 11.76 6.26
CA LEU A 53 -1.44 11.62 7.59
C LEU A 53 -1.41 12.95 8.34
N ASP A 54 -1.78 12.88 9.60
CA ASP A 54 -1.77 14.02 10.50
C ASP A 54 -0.37 14.29 11.10
N LYS A 55 0.37 13.22 11.43
CA LYS A 55 1.53 13.31 12.34
C LYS A 55 2.82 12.64 11.85
N ASP A 56 2.80 11.90 10.74
CA ASP A 56 3.87 10.95 10.41
C ASP A 56 4.93 11.44 9.41
N LEU A 57 4.78 12.66 8.85
CA LEU A 57 5.83 13.24 8.02
C LEU A 57 6.59 14.31 8.78
N PRO A 58 7.92 14.21 8.90
CA PRO A 58 8.72 15.29 9.47
C PRO A 58 8.41 16.58 8.70
N ILE A 59 8.04 17.63 9.44
CA ILE A 59 7.64 18.93 8.89
C ILE A 59 8.81 19.59 8.13
N ILE A 60 10.04 19.22 8.50
CA ILE A 60 11.28 19.69 7.89
C ILE A 60 11.29 19.33 6.40
N GLY A 61 11.37 20.34 5.54
CA GLY A 61 11.39 20.18 4.08
C GLY A 61 10.01 20.13 3.42
N LEU A 62 8.92 20.28 4.18
CA LEU A 62 7.56 20.34 3.64
C LEU A 62 6.94 21.74 3.76
N GLU A 63 7.75 22.78 4.02
CA GLU A 63 7.29 24.16 4.08
C GLU A 63 6.99 24.71 2.68
N ASN A 64 5.92 25.50 2.57
CA ASN A 64 5.48 26.11 1.31
C ASN A 64 5.16 25.05 0.23
N SER A 65 4.71 23.87 0.66
CA SER A 65 4.33 22.78 -0.22
C SER A 65 2.82 22.69 -0.35
N THR A 66 2.35 22.33 -1.55
CA THR A 66 0.95 21.98 -1.79
C THR A 66 0.88 20.57 -2.34
N VAL A 67 -0.06 19.79 -1.82
CA VAL A 67 -0.44 18.49 -2.39
C VAL A 67 -1.95 18.45 -2.53
N ALA A 68 -2.42 17.96 -3.67
CA ALA A 68 -3.81 17.60 -3.89
C ALA A 68 -3.92 16.15 -4.37
N VAL A 69 -4.78 15.37 -3.73
CA VAL A 69 -5.09 13.98 -4.10
C VAL A 69 -6.56 13.89 -4.41
N SER A 70 -6.88 13.47 -5.63
CA SER A 70 -8.25 13.22 -6.06
C SER A 70 -8.56 11.74 -5.92
N PHE A 71 -9.67 11.45 -5.25
CA PHE A 71 -10.21 10.10 -5.15
C PHE A 71 -11.51 10.02 -5.93
N ARG A 72 -11.73 8.90 -6.62
CA ARG A 72 -13.01 8.54 -7.19
C ARG A 72 -13.65 7.46 -6.32
N LYS A 73 -14.86 7.76 -5.81
CA LYS A 73 -15.69 6.83 -5.03
C LYS A 73 -17.07 6.77 -5.67
N ASN A 74 -17.48 5.57 -6.10
CA ASN A 74 -18.80 5.34 -6.72
C ASN A 74 -19.09 6.32 -7.87
N GLY A 75 -18.09 6.59 -8.72
CA GLY A 75 -18.19 7.51 -9.86
C GLY A 75 -17.98 8.99 -9.53
N VAL A 76 -18.09 9.39 -8.25
CA VAL A 76 -17.91 10.78 -7.83
C VAL A 76 -16.43 11.05 -7.50
N GLU A 77 -15.88 12.11 -8.07
CA GLU A 77 -14.52 12.57 -7.77
C GLU A 77 -14.53 13.58 -6.62
N THR A 78 -13.55 13.47 -5.72
CA THR A 78 -13.37 14.39 -4.60
C THR A 78 -11.89 14.64 -4.39
N THR A 79 -11.49 15.92 -4.40
CA THR A 79 -10.10 16.34 -4.26
C THR A 79 -9.84 16.82 -2.84
N PHE A 80 -8.87 16.19 -2.18
CA PHE A 80 -8.36 16.56 -0.87
C PHE A 80 -7.03 17.29 -1.05
N LYS A 81 -6.97 18.55 -0.63
CA LYS A 81 -5.78 19.38 -0.76
C LYS A 81 -5.28 19.86 0.59
N ARG A 82 -3.98 19.73 0.78
CA ARG A 82 -3.23 20.22 1.94
C ARG A 82 -2.13 21.16 1.46
N THR A 83 -2.12 22.37 2.01
CA THR A 83 -1.06 23.37 1.76
C THR A 83 -0.42 23.74 3.08
N THR A 84 0.90 23.75 3.14
CA THR A 84 1.68 24.23 4.28
C THR A 84 2.28 25.58 3.95
N LYS A 85 2.12 26.57 4.84
CA LYS A 85 2.78 27.89 4.72
C LYS A 85 3.34 28.25 6.08
N ARG A 86 4.67 28.45 6.18
CA ARG A 86 5.36 28.74 7.45
C ARG A 86 4.93 27.77 8.57
N SER A 87 4.97 26.46 8.29
CA SER A 87 4.57 25.37 9.19
C SER A 87 3.08 25.29 9.57
N ILE A 88 2.23 26.17 9.05
CA ILE A 88 0.77 26.09 9.24
C ILE A 88 0.15 25.31 8.08
N SER A 89 -0.56 24.21 8.41
CA SER A 89 -1.33 23.43 7.43
C SER A 89 -2.73 24.03 7.21
N ARG A 90 -3.12 24.17 5.95
CA ARG A 90 -4.47 24.54 5.50
C ARG A 90 -5.05 23.40 4.67
N PHE A 91 -6.35 23.19 4.82
CA PHE A 91 -7.06 22.04 4.25
C PHE A 91 -8.22 22.52 3.38
N SER A 92 -8.42 21.88 2.25
CA SER A 92 -9.56 22.12 1.36
C SER A 92 -10.07 20.83 0.75
N ILE A 93 -11.37 20.79 0.47
CA ILE A 93 -12.06 19.72 -0.27
C ILE A 93 -12.73 20.37 -1.47
N ASN A 94 -12.43 19.91 -2.70
CA ASN A 94 -12.92 20.51 -3.95
C ASN A 94 -12.74 22.04 -3.94
N ASP A 95 -11.54 22.49 -3.57
CA ASP A 95 -11.13 23.91 -3.39
C ASP A 95 -11.88 24.72 -2.31
N GLY A 96 -12.91 24.15 -1.67
CA GLY A 96 -13.55 24.73 -0.49
C GLY A 96 -12.69 24.55 0.76
N ARG A 97 -12.32 25.64 1.43
CA ARG A 97 -11.54 25.60 2.68
C ARG A 97 -12.36 24.97 3.81
N VAL A 98 -11.76 24.03 4.54
CA VAL A 98 -12.40 23.33 5.66
C VAL A 98 -11.49 23.27 6.89
N GLN A 99 -12.09 23.04 8.05
CA GLN A 99 -11.33 22.73 9.26
C GLN A 99 -10.70 21.33 9.15
N LYS A 100 -9.56 21.15 9.81
CA LYS A 100 -8.81 19.89 9.86
C LYS A 100 -9.68 18.69 10.26
N ARG A 101 -10.52 18.83 11.29
CA ARG A 101 -11.41 17.75 11.76
C ARG A 101 -12.37 17.29 10.66
N THR A 102 -13.01 18.24 9.97
CA THR A 102 -13.91 17.96 8.84
C THR A 102 -13.16 17.29 7.69
N TYR A 103 -11.96 17.78 7.37
CA TYR A 103 -11.09 17.19 6.35
C TYR A 103 -10.78 15.72 6.65
N GLN A 104 -10.30 15.42 7.86
CA GLN A 104 -9.97 14.05 8.28
C GLN A 104 -11.19 13.14 8.29
N THR A 105 -12.32 13.61 8.82
CA THR A 105 -13.58 12.85 8.87
C THR A 105 -14.05 12.48 7.45
N ARG A 106 -13.97 13.42 6.50
CA ARG A 106 -14.34 13.17 5.11
C ARG A 106 -13.35 12.24 4.42
N LEU A 107 -12.05 12.44 4.62
CA LEU A 107 -11.00 11.62 4.01
C LEU A 107 -11.02 10.17 4.49
N HIS A 108 -11.39 9.95 5.75
CA HIS A 108 -11.55 8.62 6.34
C HIS A 108 -12.59 7.76 5.58
N GLY A 109 -13.55 8.39 4.89
CA GLY A 109 -14.49 7.70 4.00
C GLY A 109 -13.87 7.18 2.70
N PHE A 110 -12.62 7.56 2.40
CA PHE A 110 -11.85 7.14 1.22
C PHE A 110 -10.64 6.29 1.63
N ILE A 111 -9.88 6.76 2.62
CA ILE A 111 -8.68 6.10 3.11
C ILE A 111 -8.50 6.39 4.59
N LYS A 112 -8.28 5.33 5.39
CA LYS A 112 -8.03 5.48 6.82
C LYS A 112 -6.55 5.71 7.07
N ALA A 113 -6.23 6.66 7.95
CA ALA A 113 -4.85 7.02 8.27
C ALA A 113 -4.09 5.83 8.88
N GLU A 114 -4.74 5.03 9.73
CA GLU A 114 -4.14 3.82 10.31
C GLU A 114 -3.70 2.80 9.24
N HIS A 115 -4.35 2.77 8.07
CA HIS A 115 -4.04 1.80 7.03
C HIS A 115 -2.83 2.20 6.16
N LEU A 116 -2.44 3.47 6.19
CA LEU A 116 -1.42 4.01 5.28
C LEU A 116 -0.05 3.37 5.46
N LYS A 117 0.29 2.93 6.67
CA LYS A 117 1.58 2.30 6.99
C LYS A 117 1.86 1.03 6.19
N PHE A 118 0.82 0.28 5.81
CA PHE A 118 0.98 -0.95 5.03
C PHE A 118 0.40 -0.85 3.61
N CYS A 119 -0.54 0.07 3.36
CA CYS A 119 -1.07 0.33 2.02
C CYS A 119 -0.16 1.23 1.18
N LEU A 120 0.71 2.03 1.81
CA LEU A 120 1.69 2.86 1.14
C LEU A 120 3.10 2.40 1.56
N ASP A 121 3.78 1.64 0.71
CA ASP A 121 5.15 1.17 0.98
C ASP A 121 6.19 2.20 0.48
N TYR A 122 6.50 3.20 1.30
CA TYR A 122 7.44 4.28 0.95
C TYR A 122 8.31 4.71 2.14
N ASN A 123 9.21 3.85 2.65
CA ASN A 123 10.29 4.29 3.53
C ASN A 123 11.21 3.11 3.79
N HIS A 124 12.50 3.26 3.47
CA HIS A 124 13.48 2.19 3.58
C HIS A 124 13.75 1.65 5.02
N PRO A 125 13.38 2.33 6.14
CA PRO A 125 13.45 1.70 7.48
C PRO A 125 12.11 1.15 8.01
N LYS A 126 10.97 1.39 7.34
CA LYS A 126 9.64 0.91 7.76
C LYS A 126 9.01 -0.09 6.79
N ARG A 127 9.77 -0.51 5.76
CA ARG A 127 9.34 -1.54 4.81
C ARG A 127 9.08 -2.83 5.57
N LEU A 128 7.94 -3.45 5.31
CA LEU A 128 7.60 -4.75 5.86
C LEU A 128 8.60 -5.78 5.31
N ASP A 129 9.49 -6.28 6.18
CA ASP A 129 10.51 -7.25 5.83
C ASP A 129 9.96 -8.65 6.05
N MET A 130 9.79 -9.41 4.96
CA MET A 130 9.30 -10.79 5.00
C MET A 130 10.29 -11.75 5.69
N SER A 131 11.55 -11.36 5.85
CA SER A 131 12.56 -12.14 6.59
C SER A 131 12.38 -12.03 8.11
N ASN A 132 11.63 -11.03 8.60
CA ASN A 132 11.42 -10.79 10.02
C ASN A 132 9.92 -10.80 10.39
N PRO A 133 9.39 -11.95 10.86
CA PRO A 133 7.99 -12.07 11.27
C PRO A 133 7.53 -11.06 12.32
N SER A 134 8.45 -10.52 13.13
CA SER A 134 8.14 -9.49 14.14
C SER A 134 7.68 -8.17 13.51
N HIS A 135 8.14 -7.86 12.29
CA HIS A 135 7.69 -6.66 11.58
C HIS A 135 6.21 -6.79 11.19
N LEU A 136 5.79 -7.95 10.71
CA LEU A 136 4.38 -8.22 10.41
C LEU A 136 3.53 -8.22 11.68
N LEU A 137 4.04 -8.81 12.78
CA LEU A 137 3.33 -8.82 14.05
C LEU A 137 3.03 -7.40 14.56
N LYS A 138 4.01 -6.49 14.42
CA LYS A 138 3.82 -5.08 14.77
C LYS A 138 2.71 -4.43 13.94
N VAL A 139 2.72 -4.63 12.62
CA VAL A 139 1.67 -4.09 11.73
C VAL A 139 0.29 -4.66 12.10
N VAL A 140 0.20 -5.97 12.36
CA VAL A 140 -1.05 -6.62 12.75
C VAL A 140 -1.58 -6.03 14.07
N LYS A 141 -0.73 -5.91 15.10
CA LYS A 141 -1.10 -5.30 16.39
C LYS A 141 -1.59 -3.86 16.22
N GLU A 142 -0.96 -3.08 15.35
CA GLU A 142 -1.40 -1.71 15.05
C GLU A 142 -2.76 -1.68 14.32
N CYS A 143 -3.09 -2.69 13.49
CA CYS A 143 -4.38 -2.77 12.79
C CYS A 143 -5.55 -3.12 13.71
N ILE A 144 -5.32 -4.05 14.64
CA ILE A 144 -6.33 -4.50 15.61
C ILE A 144 -6.44 -3.53 16.80
N GLY A 145 -5.39 -2.76 17.07
CA GLY A 145 -5.27 -1.93 18.28
C GLY A 145 -4.53 -2.66 19.40
N GLU A 146 -3.67 -1.95 20.12
CA GLU A 146 -2.73 -2.54 21.10
C GLU A 146 -3.40 -3.22 22.31
N ASN A 147 -4.73 -3.06 22.48
CA ASN A 147 -5.50 -3.55 23.63
C ASN A 147 -6.37 -4.80 23.34
N GLU A 148 -6.24 -5.44 22.17
CA GLU A 148 -7.10 -6.58 21.81
C GLU A 148 -6.60 -7.95 22.30
N ASN A 149 -7.55 -8.87 22.48
CA ASN A 149 -7.38 -10.23 22.99
C ASN A 149 -6.53 -11.09 22.02
N GLN A 150 -5.69 -12.00 22.56
CA GLN A 150 -4.85 -12.90 21.75
C GLN A 150 -5.65 -13.77 20.76
N ARG A 151 -6.93 -14.03 21.04
CA ARG A 151 -7.84 -14.76 20.12
C ARG A 151 -8.17 -13.96 18.86
N ASP A 152 -8.30 -12.65 18.97
CA ASP A 152 -8.60 -11.77 17.84
C ASP A 152 -7.36 -11.62 16.95
N LEU A 153 -6.18 -11.54 17.57
CA LEU A 153 -4.89 -11.60 16.87
C LEU A 153 -4.73 -12.89 16.04
N ALA A 154 -4.98 -14.07 16.63
CA ALA A 154 -4.84 -15.34 15.91
C ALA A 154 -5.82 -15.46 14.73
N ARG A 155 -7.07 -15.00 14.90
CA ARG A 155 -8.07 -14.96 13.82
C ARG A 155 -7.69 -13.99 12.70
N PHE A 156 -7.18 -12.83 13.07
CA PHE A 156 -6.71 -11.83 12.12
C PHE A 156 -5.56 -12.38 11.28
N VAL A 157 -4.56 -12.98 11.93
CA VAL A 157 -3.41 -13.63 11.27
C VAL A 157 -3.85 -14.77 10.36
N SER A 158 -4.78 -15.61 10.80
CA SER A 158 -5.35 -16.69 9.98
C SER A 158 -6.05 -16.16 8.72
N SER A 159 -6.76 -15.03 8.84
CA SER A 159 -7.42 -14.37 7.71
C SER A 159 -6.40 -13.83 6.70
N ILE A 160 -5.31 -13.21 7.18
CA ILE A 160 -4.19 -12.78 6.31
C ILE A 160 -3.58 -13.99 5.60
N SER A 161 -3.27 -15.07 6.34
CA SER A 161 -2.65 -16.27 5.76
C SER A 161 -3.55 -16.88 4.67
N THR A 162 -4.85 -16.95 4.92
CA THR A 162 -5.83 -17.47 3.95
C THR A 162 -5.90 -16.58 2.71
N GLY A 163 -5.96 -15.26 2.88
CA GLY A 163 -5.96 -14.30 1.76
C GLY A 163 -4.68 -14.36 0.94
N ALA A 164 -3.52 -14.38 1.60
CA ALA A 164 -2.21 -14.42 0.95
C ALA A 164 -2.05 -15.71 0.13
N ASN A 165 -2.47 -16.86 0.67
CA ASN A 165 -2.49 -18.12 -0.05
C ASN A 165 -3.40 -18.11 -1.27
N ARG A 166 -4.60 -17.54 -1.13
CA ARG A 166 -5.51 -17.37 -2.27
C ARG A 166 -4.85 -16.55 -3.38
N HIS A 167 -4.18 -15.45 -3.05
CA HIS A 167 -3.49 -14.63 -4.05
C HIS A 167 -2.30 -15.36 -4.69
N TYR A 168 -1.52 -16.09 -3.90
CA TYR A 168 -0.41 -16.89 -4.41
C TYR A 168 -0.88 -17.99 -5.37
N ASN A 169 -1.88 -18.80 -4.98
CA ASN A 169 -2.41 -19.87 -5.82
C ASN A 169 -3.02 -19.33 -7.13
N ASN A 170 -3.72 -18.20 -7.05
CA ASN A 170 -4.23 -17.50 -8.22
C ASN A 170 -3.11 -17.01 -9.14
N ALA A 171 -1.99 -16.54 -8.58
CA ALA A 171 -0.82 -16.12 -9.33
C ALA A 171 -0.16 -17.30 -10.07
N THR A 172 0.06 -18.40 -9.35
CA THR A 172 0.86 -19.56 -9.82
C THR A 172 0.07 -20.60 -10.61
N ARG A 173 -1.27 -20.51 -10.70
CA ARG A 173 -2.13 -21.57 -11.26
C ARG A 173 -2.02 -22.90 -10.52
N ALA A 174 -1.58 -22.89 -9.26
CA ALA A 174 -1.53 -24.12 -8.48
C ALA A 174 -2.93 -24.74 -8.37
N THR A 175 -3.12 -25.91 -8.97
CA THR A 175 -4.34 -26.72 -8.85
C THR A 175 -4.16 -27.70 -7.71
N GLY A 176 -4.97 -27.56 -6.66
CA GLY A 176 -4.97 -28.45 -5.48
C GLY A 176 -4.67 -27.72 -4.17
N HIS A 177 -5.21 -28.23 -3.06
CA HIS A 177 -5.13 -27.59 -1.75
C HIS A 177 -3.74 -27.66 -1.08
N ALA A 178 -2.82 -28.52 -1.52
CA ALA A 178 -1.67 -28.90 -0.69
C ALA A 178 -0.28 -28.48 -1.20
N VAL A 179 -0.10 -28.02 -2.44
CA VAL A 179 1.23 -28.18 -3.05
C VAL A 179 2.23 -27.05 -2.76
N ASN A 180 1.81 -25.78 -2.59
CA ASN A 180 2.76 -24.65 -2.42
C ASN A 180 2.16 -23.48 -1.64
N GLN A 181 1.88 -23.64 -0.34
CA GLN A 181 1.26 -22.58 0.45
C GLN A 181 2.30 -21.74 1.20
N MET A 182 2.08 -20.43 1.26
CA MET A 182 2.72 -19.57 2.25
C MET A 182 1.94 -19.70 3.56
N ASN A 183 2.60 -19.87 4.70
CA ASN A 183 1.91 -19.96 5.98
C ASN A 183 2.29 -18.81 6.89
N ILE A 184 1.29 -18.20 7.51
CA ILE A 184 1.48 -17.16 8.53
C ILE A 184 0.68 -17.60 9.74
N ARG A 185 1.38 -18.00 10.80
CA ARG A 185 0.76 -18.54 12.01
C ARG A 185 1.16 -17.71 13.21
N TYR A 186 0.20 -17.50 14.09
CA TYR A 186 0.45 -16.95 15.41
C TYR A 186 0.64 -18.10 16.41
N SER A 187 1.80 -18.17 17.04
CA SER A 187 2.12 -19.17 18.05
C SER A 187 1.69 -18.65 19.42
N HIS A 188 0.61 -19.21 19.96
CA HIS A 188 0.14 -18.87 21.32
C HIS A 188 1.20 -19.07 22.42
N PRO A 189 1.99 -20.17 22.43
CA PRO A 189 2.98 -20.38 23.49
C PRO A 189 4.12 -19.36 23.49
N THR A 190 4.54 -18.88 22.32
CA THR A 190 5.69 -17.98 22.19
C THR A 190 5.30 -16.53 21.95
N GLY A 191 4.03 -16.25 21.65
CA GLY A 191 3.54 -14.92 21.28
C GLY A 191 4.11 -14.38 19.98
N GLN A 192 4.72 -15.24 19.15
CA GLN A 192 5.43 -14.88 17.92
C GLN A 192 4.65 -15.27 16.66
N LEU A 193 4.98 -14.60 15.55
CA LEU A 193 4.56 -15.05 14.22
C LEU A 193 5.61 -16.00 13.64
N VAL A 194 5.11 -17.05 13.00
CA VAL A 194 5.91 -17.92 12.12
C VAL A 194 5.45 -17.67 10.69
N MET A 195 6.41 -17.45 9.81
CA MET A 195 6.18 -17.22 8.38
C MET A 195 6.96 -18.25 7.58
N THR A 196 6.26 -19.00 6.74
CA THR A 196 6.87 -19.94 5.80
C THR A 196 6.40 -19.66 4.38
N GLY A 197 7.27 -19.89 3.41
CA GLY A 197 6.90 -19.96 2.01
C GLY A 197 6.45 -21.37 1.61
N PRO A 198 6.41 -21.66 0.30
CA PRO A 198 6.14 -23.00 -0.23
C PRO A 198 7.02 -24.07 0.43
N HIS A 199 6.49 -25.28 0.59
CA HIS A 199 7.17 -26.41 1.23
C HIS A 199 7.65 -26.16 2.67
N ASP A 200 6.98 -25.27 3.41
CA ASP A 200 7.29 -24.91 4.79
C ASP A 200 8.70 -24.33 5.00
N VAL A 201 9.32 -23.81 3.94
CA VAL A 201 10.61 -23.11 4.02
C VAL A 201 10.44 -21.83 4.83
N GLN A 202 11.26 -21.66 5.88
CA GLN A 202 11.21 -20.46 6.73
C GLN A 202 11.40 -19.19 5.91
N SER A 203 10.62 -18.14 6.21
CA SER A 203 10.63 -16.91 5.40
C SER A 203 11.99 -16.24 5.32
N ILE A 204 12.83 -16.40 6.35
CA ILE A 204 14.23 -15.92 6.35
C ILE A 204 15.08 -16.58 5.27
N SER A 205 14.81 -17.85 4.96
CA SER A 205 15.54 -18.69 3.99
C SER A 205 15.02 -18.56 2.56
N LEU A 206 13.90 -17.85 2.35
CA LEU A 206 13.37 -17.61 1.01
C LEU A 206 14.31 -16.73 0.18
N SER A 207 14.30 -16.95 -1.13
CA SER A 207 14.97 -16.09 -2.10
C SER A 207 14.41 -14.66 -2.08
N HIS A 208 15.16 -13.71 -2.65
CA HIS A 208 14.68 -12.33 -2.78
C HIS A 208 13.37 -12.24 -3.58
N THR A 209 13.23 -13.03 -4.66
CA THR A 209 12.00 -13.08 -5.46
C THR A 209 10.81 -13.58 -4.64
N GLU A 210 10.97 -14.69 -3.92
CA GLU A 210 9.90 -15.26 -3.08
C GLU A 210 9.48 -14.30 -1.96
N LYS A 211 10.44 -13.58 -1.37
CA LYS A 211 10.16 -12.53 -0.38
C LYS A 211 9.37 -11.37 -0.99
N GLU A 212 9.70 -10.93 -2.21
CA GLU A 212 8.91 -9.89 -2.90
C GLU A 212 7.49 -10.38 -3.24
N MET A 213 7.31 -11.63 -3.69
CA MET A 213 5.98 -12.21 -3.90
C MET A 213 5.18 -12.26 -2.59
N MET A 214 5.78 -12.79 -1.52
CA MET A 214 5.16 -12.89 -0.21
C MET A 214 4.75 -11.49 0.28
N ASN A 215 5.60 -10.48 0.12
CA ASN A 215 5.33 -9.10 0.50
C ASN A 215 4.08 -8.55 -0.19
N LEU A 216 3.96 -8.74 -1.51
CA LEU A 216 2.78 -8.31 -2.27
C LEU A 216 1.51 -9.00 -1.76
N PHE A 217 1.52 -10.33 -1.65
CA PHE A 217 0.32 -11.09 -1.30
C PHE A 217 -0.12 -10.86 0.14
N VAL A 218 0.82 -10.74 1.08
CA VAL A 218 0.52 -10.37 2.46
C VAL A 218 -0.07 -8.97 2.54
N ARG A 219 0.45 -8.00 1.80
CA ARG A 219 -0.11 -6.64 1.78
C ARG A 219 -1.49 -6.58 1.16
N ILE A 220 -1.73 -7.29 0.06
CA ILE A 220 -3.07 -7.38 -0.53
C ILE A 220 -4.04 -8.00 0.48
N ALA A 221 -3.66 -9.10 1.13
CA ALA A 221 -4.49 -9.76 2.15
C ALA A 221 -4.76 -8.86 3.35
N LEU A 222 -3.75 -8.14 3.85
CA LEU A 222 -3.92 -7.13 4.91
C LEU A 222 -4.95 -6.07 4.51
N CYS A 223 -4.85 -5.54 3.29
CA CYS A 223 -5.81 -4.56 2.79
C CYS A 223 -7.24 -5.12 2.72
N GLU A 224 -7.41 -6.39 2.37
CA GLU A 224 -8.72 -7.04 2.35
C GLU A 224 -9.33 -7.16 3.75
N VAL A 225 -8.54 -7.66 4.72
CA VAL A 225 -8.99 -7.86 6.10
C VAL A 225 -9.40 -6.55 6.76
N VAL A 226 -8.70 -5.45 6.46
CA VAL A 226 -9.02 -4.11 6.99
C VAL A 226 -9.96 -3.29 6.09
N HIS A 227 -10.48 -3.87 5.02
CA HIS A 227 -11.35 -3.22 4.04
C HIS A 227 -10.75 -1.94 3.41
N ASN A 228 -9.44 -1.94 3.15
CA ASN A 228 -8.80 -0.95 2.29
C ASN A 228 -8.88 -1.40 0.81
N SER A 229 -9.11 -0.46 -0.11
CA SER A 229 -9.24 -0.73 -1.54
C SER A 229 -8.03 -0.35 -2.37
N MET A 230 -6.89 -0.01 -1.75
CA MET A 230 -5.71 0.40 -2.50
C MET A 230 -4.36 -0.03 -1.88
N LEU A 231 -3.37 -0.21 -2.75
CA LEU A 231 -1.98 -0.50 -2.42
C LEU A 231 -1.05 0.29 -3.36
N MET A 232 -0.08 1.00 -2.80
CA MET A 232 1.00 1.67 -3.52
C MET A 232 2.34 1.17 -3.00
N MET A 233 3.23 0.74 -3.88
CA MET A 233 4.52 0.18 -3.46
C MET A 233 5.71 0.81 -4.18
N ASP A 234 6.67 1.31 -3.41
CA ASP A 234 7.92 1.87 -3.94
C ASP A 234 8.99 0.81 -4.16
N GLY A 235 9.68 0.87 -5.30
CA GLY A 235 10.77 -0.06 -5.66
C GLY A 235 10.35 -1.52 -5.78
N TYR A 236 9.06 -1.82 -5.77
CA TYR A 236 8.56 -3.19 -5.88
C TYR A 236 8.93 -3.79 -7.22
N GLY A 237 9.44 -5.00 -7.21
CA GLY A 237 9.75 -5.72 -8.44
C GLY A 237 11.13 -5.44 -9.04
N ALA A 238 11.99 -4.69 -8.34
CA ALA A 238 13.39 -4.51 -8.75
C ALA A 238 14.18 -5.83 -8.76
N LEU A 239 13.77 -6.79 -7.93
CA LEU A 239 14.42 -8.10 -7.75
C LEU A 239 13.62 -9.26 -8.35
N LEU A 240 12.53 -8.98 -9.09
CA LEU A 240 11.77 -10.06 -9.74
C LEU A 240 12.54 -10.61 -10.93
N ASP A 241 12.64 -11.93 -10.98
CA ASP A 241 13.09 -12.63 -12.18
C ASP A 241 11.98 -12.69 -13.25
N ALA A 242 12.39 -13.02 -14.47
CA ALA A 242 11.49 -13.11 -15.62
C ALA A 242 10.45 -14.24 -15.50
N THR A 243 10.68 -15.23 -14.63
CA THR A 243 9.76 -16.37 -14.46
C THR A 243 8.59 -16.05 -13.52
N VAL A 244 8.79 -15.12 -12.59
CA VAL A 244 7.81 -14.72 -11.58
C VAL A 244 7.01 -13.48 -11.98
N GLU A 245 7.58 -12.58 -12.79
CA GLU A 245 6.86 -11.39 -13.28
C GLU A 245 5.45 -11.71 -13.81
N PRO A 246 5.24 -12.73 -14.67
CA PRO A 246 3.91 -13.00 -15.22
C PRO A 246 2.89 -13.41 -14.15
N GLN A 247 3.35 -14.06 -13.08
CA GLN A 247 2.53 -14.50 -11.95
C GLN A 247 2.09 -13.28 -11.13
N VAL A 248 3.03 -12.38 -10.83
CA VAL A 248 2.78 -11.12 -10.13
C VAL A 248 1.81 -10.24 -10.91
N ARG A 249 2.06 -10.06 -12.21
CA ARG A 249 1.17 -9.31 -13.12
C ARG A 249 -0.25 -9.85 -13.09
N ARG A 250 -0.39 -11.17 -13.21
CA ARG A 250 -1.70 -11.84 -13.16
C ARG A 250 -2.41 -11.63 -11.83
N ALA A 251 -1.71 -11.75 -10.72
CA ALA A 251 -2.29 -11.51 -9.40
C ALA A 251 -2.81 -10.07 -9.25
N CYS A 252 -2.03 -9.09 -9.71
CA CYS A 252 -2.44 -7.70 -9.74
C CYS A 252 -3.67 -7.48 -10.62
N GLN A 253 -3.71 -8.05 -11.83
CA GLN A 253 -4.87 -7.97 -12.74
C GLN A 253 -6.14 -8.57 -12.11
N LEU A 254 -6.04 -9.78 -11.55
CA LEU A 254 -7.18 -10.45 -10.89
C LEU A 254 -7.70 -9.62 -9.71
N LYS A 255 -6.81 -9.09 -8.88
CA LYS A 255 -7.21 -8.29 -7.73
C LYS A 255 -7.86 -6.97 -8.15
N THR A 256 -7.32 -6.32 -9.17
CA THR A 256 -7.78 -4.99 -9.63
C THR A 256 -9.05 -5.02 -10.47
N ALA A 257 -9.37 -6.17 -11.09
CA ALA A 257 -10.68 -6.43 -11.70
C ALA A 257 -11.83 -6.36 -10.67
N GLY A 258 -11.55 -6.67 -9.39
CA GLY A 258 -12.50 -6.54 -8.28
C GLY A 258 -12.66 -5.11 -7.73
N GLY A 259 -12.13 -4.09 -8.40
CA GLY A 259 -12.24 -2.69 -7.97
C GLY A 259 -11.23 -2.23 -6.93
N PHE A 260 -10.24 -3.05 -6.61
CA PHE A 260 -9.06 -2.69 -5.81
C PHE A 260 -8.03 -1.96 -6.69
N GLN A 261 -7.27 -1.01 -6.16
CA GLN A 261 -6.22 -0.30 -6.90
C GLN A 261 -4.81 -0.73 -6.45
N ILE A 262 -3.93 -1.04 -7.40
CA ILE A 262 -2.52 -1.33 -7.20
C ILE A 262 -1.70 -0.37 -8.07
N ILE A 263 -0.79 0.38 -7.43
CA ILE A 263 0.16 1.27 -8.11
C ILE A 263 1.56 0.86 -7.70
N LEU A 264 2.37 0.40 -8.65
CA LEU A 264 3.75 -0.01 -8.41
C LEU A 264 4.70 1.06 -8.95
N MET A 265 5.65 1.52 -8.14
CA MET A 265 6.62 2.53 -8.55
C MET A 265 7.97 1.87 -8.83
N GLY A 266 8.60 2.20 -9.97
CA GLY A 266 9.92 1.67 -10.33
C GLY A 266 9.92 0.16 -10.58
N SER A 267 8.75 -0.41 -10.91
CA SER A 267 8.58 -1.84 -11.09
C SER A 267 8.91 -2.31 -12.51
N ARG A 268 9.48 -3.51 -12.61
CA ARG A 268 9.69 -4.22 -13.87
C ARG A 268 8.42 -4.91 -14.39
N VAL A 269 7.40 -5.05 -13.55
CA VAL A 269 6.12 -5.65 -13.92
C VAL A 269 5.48 -4.90 -15.08
N GLU A 270 4.94 -5.63 -16.05
CA GLU A 270 4.23 -5.05 -17.18
C GLU A 270 2.80 -4.63 -16.77
N ALA A 271 2.49 -3.35 -16.93
CA ALA A 271 1.18 -2.76 -16.70
C ALA A 271 1.06 -1.47 -17.54
N PRO A 272 -0.14 -0.87 -17.68
CA PRO A 272 -0.28 0.48 -18.20
C PRO A 272 0.69 1.44 -17.48
N GLU A 273 1.60 2.01 -18.26
CA GLU A 273 2.61 2.92 -17.76
C GLU A 273 2.02 4.31 -17.59
N ILE A 274 2.26 4.91 -16.43
CA ILE A 274 1.92 6.30 -16.18
C ILE A 274 3.20 7.10 -16.10
N ILE A 275 3.41 7.94 -17.11
CA ILE A 275 4.47 8.94 -17.13
C ILE A 275 3.91 10.19 -16.43
N ALA A 276 4.67 10.73 -15.47
CA ALA A 276 4.30 11.99 -14.84
C ALA A 276 4.26 13.11 -15.89
N LEU A 277 3.15 13.83 -15.98
CA LEU A 277 2.98 14.98 -16.87
C LEU A 277 3.63 16.23 -16.27
#